data_AF-A0A7Y6D8P9-F1
#
_entry.id   AF-A0A7Y6D8P9-F1
#
_cell.length_a   1.000
_cell.length_b   1.000
_cell.length_c   1.000
_cell.angle_alpha   90.00
_cell.angle_beta   90.00
_cell.angle_gamma   90.00
#
_symmetry.space_group_name_H-M   'P 1'
#
loop_
_entity.id
_entity.type
_entity.pdbx_description
1 polymer ?
#
loop_
_entity_poly.entity_id
_entity_poly.type
_entity_poly.pdbx_seq_one_letter_code
_entity_poly.pdbx_strand_id
1 'polypeptide(L)'
;MRFVLIAALALFSVTGCTRFAMNHHLNNAYSAYDRGNCEQVMLELSKVERDSRARPYVWPEVSMMRGQCLERQKMFIDAAQTYQFIIASYPQSEYAYRARARLETLASLGHYPMRSSATVRPTQF
;
A
#
# COMPACT_ATOMS: atom_id res chain seq x y z
N MET A 1 -32.17 30.21 -8.39
CA MET A 1 -31.77 29.53 -7.12
C MET A 1 -31.86 28.00 -7.23
N ARG A 2 -32.97 27.43 -7.73
CA ARG A 2 -33.16 25.97 -7.86
C ARG A 2 -32.18 25.27 -8.83
N PHE A 3 -31.86 25.89 -9.96
CA PHE A 3 -30.85 25.37 -10.91
C PHE A 3 -29.42 25.36 -10.36
N VAL A 4 -29.08 26.34 -9.51
CA VAL A 4 -27.76 26.40 -8.85
C VAL A 4 -27.63 25.28 -7.81
N LEU A 5 -28.69 24.99 -7.07
CA LEU A 5 -28.73 23.87 -6.11
C LEU A 5 -28.64 22.50 -6.82
N ILE A 6 -29.35 22.32 -7.94
CA ILE A 6 -29.30 21.09 -8.73
C ILE A 6 -27.91 20.90 -9.36
N ALA A 7 -27.30 21.97 -9.89
CA ALA A 7 -25.95 21.94 -10.43
C ALA A 7 -24.90 21.62 -9.34
N ALA A 8 -25.05 22.20 -8.13
CA ALA A 8 -24.17 21.91 -7.00
C ALA A 8 -24.27 20.44 -6.54
N LEU A 9 -25.48 19.90 -6.40
CA LEU A 9 -25.71 18.49 -6.03
C LEU A 9 -25.12 17.51 -7.05
N ALA A 10 -25.25 17.80 -8.35
CA ALA A 10 -24.68 16.97 -9.42
C ALA A 10 -23.14 16.93 -9.37
N LEU A 11 -22.49 18.04 -9.02
CA LEU A 11 -21.03 18.09 -8.89
C LEU A 11 -20.50 17.34 -7.65
N PHE A 12 -21.24 17.35 -6.54
CA PHE A 12 -20.89 16.59 -5.34
C PHE A 12 -21.04 15.06 -5.53
N SER A 13 -22.03 14.61 -6.32
CA SER A 13 -22.23 13.17 -6.53
C SER A 13 -21.07 12.50 -7.26
N VAL A 14 -20.40 13.16 -8.20
CA VAL A 14 -19.34 12.53 -9.01
C VAL A 14 -18.04 12.39 -8.22
N THR A 15 -17.73 13.32 -7.32
CA THR A 15 -16.50 13.28 -6.52
C THR A 15 -16.60 12.41 -5.26
N GLY A 16 -17.81 12.20 -4.74
CA GLY A 16 -18.04 11.35 -3.56
C GLY A 16 -17.94 9.84 -3.83
N CYS A 17 -18.31 9.39 -5.03
CA CYS A 17 -18.36 7.96 -5.36
C CYS A 17 -17.00 7.27 -5.30
N THR A 18 -15.93 7.92 -5.79
CA THR A 18 -14.59 7.33 -5.83
C THR A 18 -14.00 7.17 -4.43
N ARG A 19 -14.20 8.17 -3.55
CA ARG A 19 -13.73 8.08 -2.16
C ARG A 19 -14.48 7.03 -1.35
N PHE A 20 -15.79 6.93 -1.56
CA PHE A 20 -16.61 5.91 -0.89
C PHE A 20 -16.22 4.50 -1.33
N ALA A 21 -16.09 4.26 -2.65
CA ALA A 21 -15.67 2.98 -3.20
C ALA A 21 -14.27 2.58 -2.68
N MET A 22 -13.31 3.50 -2.73
CA MET A 22 -11.95 3.28 -2.23
C MET A 22 -11.95 2.86 -0.75
N ASN A 23 -12.66 3.61 0.12
CA ASN A 23 -12.74 3.29 1.55
C ASN A 23 -13.41 1.93 1.79
N HIS A 24 -14.44 1.59 1.02
CA HIS A 24 -15.09 0.29 1.11
C HIS A 24 -14.12 -0.84 0.76
N HIS A 25 -13.37 -0.72 -0.34
CA HIS A 25 -12.36 -1.71 -0.72
C HIS A 25 -11.24 -1.85 0.32
N LEU A 26 -10.80 -0.73 0.91
CA LEU A 26 -9.78 -0.76 1.95
C LEU A 26 -10.28 -1.47 3.23
N ASN A 27 -11.52 -1.19 3.66
CA ASN A 27 -12.13 -1.90 4.80
C ASN A 27 -12.29 -3.40 4.53
N ASN A 28 -12.67 -3.79 3.31
CA ASN A 28 -12.76 -5.18 2.92
C ASN A 28 -11.38 -5.86 2.92
N ALA A 29 -10.34 -5.15 2.50
CA ALA A 29 -8.96 -5.64 2.56
C ALA A 29 -8.56 -5.92 4.01
N TYR A 30 -8.83 -5.01 4.95
CA TYR A 30 -8.55 -5.23 6.38
C TYR A 30 -9.31 -6.44 6.93
N SER A 31 -10.61 -6.51 6.65
CA SER A 31 -11.44 -7.64 7.08
C SER A 31 -10.95 -8.98 6.50
N ALA A 32 -10.50 -8.99 5.24
CA ALA A 32 -9.92 -10.18 4.61
C ALA A 32 -8.56 -10.55 5.23
N TYR A 33 -7.74 -9.55 5.57
CA TYR A 33 -6.48 -9.76 6.27
C TYR A 33 -6.71 -10.40 7.64
N ASP A 34 -7.70 -9.96 8.41
CA ASP A 34 -8.00 -10.55 9.71
C ASP A 34 -8.42 -12.02 9.60
N ARG A 35 -9.10 -12.39 8.50
CA ARG A 35 -9.46 -13.78 8.19
C ARG A 35 -8.32 -14.63 7.62
N GLY A 36 -7.13 -14.06 7.43
CA GLY A 36 -6.00 -14.78 6.80
C GLY A 36 -6.08 -14.91 5.28
N ASN A 37 -7.08 -14.30 4.63
CA ASN A 37 -7.29 -14.46 3.19
C ASN A 37 -6.49 -13.42 2.40
N CYS A 38 -5.21 -13.72 2.17
CA CYS A 38 -4.30 -12.84 1.42
C CYS A 38 -4.69 -12.67 -0.06
N GLU A 39 -5.34 -13.64 -0.69
CA GLU A 39 -5.81 -13.53 -2.07
C GLU A 39 -6.85 -12.41 -2.20
N GLN A 40 -7.84 -12.41 -1.31
CA GLN A 40 -8.87 -11.37 -1.27
C GLN A 40 -8.27 -10.00 -0.93
N VAL A 41 -7.28 -9.94 -0.03
CA VAL A 41 -6.57 -8.68 0.26
C VAL A 41 -5.97 -8.13 -1.02
N MET A 42 -5.21 -8.93 -1.77
CA MET A 42 -4.55 -8.47 -2.99
C MET A 42 -5.56 -7.95 -4.03
N LEU A 43 -6.70 -8.64 -4.18
CA LEU A 43 -7.78 -8.20 -5.05
C LEU A 43 -8.37 -6.84 -4.64
N GLU A 44 -8.70 -6.68 -3.36
CA GLU A 44 -9.27 -5.42 -2.85
C GLU A 44 -8.26 -4.26 -2.93
N LEU A 45 -6.98 -4.52 -2.63
CA LEU A 45 -5.92 -3.53 -2.77
C LEU A 45 -5.76 -3.05 -4.22
N SER A 46 -5.85 -3.94 -5.21
CA SER A 46 -5.85 -3.53 -6.62
C SER A 46 -7.05 -2.66 -7.01
N LYS A 47 -8.19 -2.79 -6.34
CA LYS A 47 -9.34 -1.88 -6.52
C LYS A 47 -9.05 -0.52 -5.88
N VAL A 48 -8.52 -0.49 -4.65
CA VAL A 48 -8.09 0.75 -3.98
C VAL A 48 -7.09 1.53 -4.83
N GLU A 49 -6.08 0.87 -5.40
CA GLU A 49 -5.07 1.49 -6.28
C GLU A 49 -5.73 2.14 -7.51
N ARG A 50 -6.71 1.47 -8.13
CA ARG A 50 -7.46 2.01 -9.28
C ARG A 50 -8.28 3.24 -8.91
N ASP A 51 -8.98 3.20 -7.77
CA ASP A 51 -9.86 4.29 -7.32
C ASP A 51 -9.06 5.50 -6.80
N SER A 52 -7.85 5.27 -6.29
CA SER A 52 -6.96 6.30 -5.76
C SER A 52 -5.97 6.87 -6.77
N ARG A 53 -6.03 6.50 -8.07
CA ARG A 53 -5.07 6.94 -9.10
C ARG A 53 -4.87 8.45 -9.16
N ALA A 54 -5.95 9.22 -9.00
CA ALA A 54 -5.88 10.69 -9.04
C ALA A 54 -5.25 11.29 -7.78
N ARG A 55 -5.24 10.57 -6.65
CA ARG A 55 -4.77 11.03 -5.34
C ARG A 55 -4.15 9.86 -4.56
N PRO A 56 -2.87 9.56 -4.76
CA PRO A 56 -2.22 8.33 -4.28
C PRO A 56 -1.84 8.35 -2.78
N TYR A 57 -2.57 9.10 -1.94
CA TYR A 57 -2.20 9.26 -0.51
C TYR A 57 -2.32 7.97 0.31
N VAL A 58 -3.14 7.02 -0.13
CA VAL A 58 -3.31 5.69 0.50
C VAL A 58 -2.31 4.64 0.03
N TRP A 59 -1.50 4.93 -0.99
CA TRP A 59 -0.57 3.93 -1.56
C TRP A 59 0.45 3.38 -0.56
N PRO A 60 0.96 4.15 0.44
CA PRO A 60 1.83 3.58 1.46
C PRO A 60 1.13 2.51 2.32
N GLU A 61 -0.14 2.72 2.65
CA GLU A 61 -0.98 1.77 3.41
C GLU A 61 -1.25 0.50 2.62
N VAL A 62 -1.63 0.67 1.35
CA VAL A 62 -1.84 -0.44 0.42
C VAL A 62 -0.57 -1.27 0.26
N SER A 63 0.56 -0.61 0.06
CA SER A 63 1.87 -1.28 -0.06
C SER A 63 2.25 -2.02 1.22
N MET A 64 1.95 -1.44 2.40
CA MET A 64 2.20 -2.09 3.68
C MET A 64 1.38 -3.37 3.83
N MET A 65 0.08 -3.32 3.54
CA MET A 65 -0.79 -4.50 3.60
C MET A 65 -0.35 -5.61 2.64
N ARG A 66 0.12 -5.22 1.44
CA ARG A 66 0.70 -6.15 0.47
C ARG A 66 1.91 -6.86 1.06
N GLY A 67 2.86 -6.12 1.65
CA GLY A 67 4.02 -6.69 2.33
C GLY A 67 3.64 -7.64 3.47
N GLN A 68 2.65 -7.27 4.29
CA GLN A 68 2.19 -8.11 5.40
C GLN A 68 1.56 -9.43 4.92
N CYS A 69 0.85 -9.42 3.79
CA CYS A 69 0.34 -10.64 3.17
C CYS A 69 1.45 -11.52 2.62
N LEU A 70 2.48 -10.92 2.01
CA LEU A 70 3.65 -11.66 1.53
C LEU A 70 4.38 -12.35 2.68
N GLU A 71 4.57 -11.66 3.81
CA GLU A 71 5.15 -12.27 5.01
C GLU A 71 4.32 -13.43 5.56
N ARG A 72 2.99 -13.28 5.62
CA ARG A 72 2.11 -14.37 6.10
C ARG A 72 2.20 -15.61 5.21
N GLN A 73 2.41 -15.42 3.91
CA GLN A 73 2.64 -16.48 2.93
C GLN A 73 4.10 -16.96 2.89
N LYS A 74 4.97 -16.47 3.79
CA LYS A 74 6.40 -16.79 3.88
C LYS A 74 7.23 -16.37 2.66
N MET A 75 6.71 -15.44 1.86
CA MET A 75 7.43 -14.81 0.75
C MET A 75 8.27 -13.63 1.28
N PHE A 76 9.26 -13.94 2.12
CA PHE A 76 9.96 -12.93 2.91
C PHE A 76 10.83 -11.97 2.09
N ILE A 77 11.42 -12.44 0.99
CA ILE A 77 12.23 -11.59 0.11
C ILE A 77 11.35 -10.55 -0.60
N ASP A 78 10.20 -10.98 -1.14
CA ASP A 78 9.25 -10.09 -1.80
C ASP A 78 8.63 -9.10 -0.81
N ALA A 79 8.34 -9.55 0.41
CA ALA A 79 7.90 -8.69 1.50
C ALA A 79 8.95 -7.62 1.83
N ALA A 80 10.22 -8.02 1.96
CA ALA A 80 11.31 -7.10 2.24
C ALA A 80 11.49 -6.06 1.13
N GLN A 81 11.41 -6.47 -0.14
CA GLN A 81 11.44 -5.53 -1.27
C GLN A 81 10.27 -4.54 -1.22
N THR A 82 9.07 -5.01 -0.86
CA THR A 82 7.90 -4.13 -0.68
C THR A 82 8.14 -3.09 0.42
N TYR A 83 8.76 -3.48 1.54
CA TYR A 83 9.10 -2.55 2.60
C TYR A 83 10.18 -1.55 2.22
N GLN A 84 11.21 -1.99 1.49
CA GLN A 84 12.22 -1.10 0.94
C GLN A 84 11.61 -0.07 0.00
N PHE A 85 10.70 -0.50 -0.87
CA PHE A 85 9.95 0.39 -1.74
C PHE A 85 9.20 1.46 -0.93
N ILE A 86 8.48 1.08 0.13
CA ILE A 86 7.76 2.05 0.98
C ILE A 86 8.73 3.08 1.58
N ILE A 87 9.88 2.64 2.08
CA ILE A 87 10.88 3.53 2.68
C ILE A 87 11.45 4.50 1.64
N ALA A 88 11.74 4.02 0.43
CA ALA A 88 12.30 4.83 -0.64
C ALA A 88 11.29 5.82 -1.23
N SER A 89 10.06 5.37 -1.46
CA SER A 89 9.03 6.16 -2.14
C SER A 89 8.24 7.08 -1.20
N TYR A 90 8.09 6.69 0.07
CA TYR A 90 7.26 7.41 1.05
C TYR A 90 7.97 7.68 2.38
N PRO A 91 9.18 8.29 2.37
CA PRO A 91 10.05 8.36 3.55
C PRO A 91 9.46 9.12 4.75
N GLN A 92 8.51 10.03 4.51
CA GLN A 92 7.84 10.84 5.54
C GLN A 92 6.53 10.22 6.04
N SER A 93 6.10 9.09 5.47
CA SER A 93 4.89 8.41 5.91
C SER A 93 5.13 7.60 7.19
N GLU A 94 4.10 7.46 8.02
CA GLU A 94 4.12 6.53 9.15
C GLU A 94 4.46 5.10 8.70
N TYR A 95 4.01 4.72 7.49
CA TYR A 95 4.28 3.42 6.89
C TYR A 95 5.76 3.17 6.61
N ALA A 96 6.57 4.20 6.34
CA ALA A 96 8.01 4.03 6.23
C ALA A 96 8.64 3.64 7.58
N TYR A 97 8.17 4.22 8.69
CA TYR A 97 8.60 3.80 10.03
C TYR A 97 8.19 2.35 10.32
N ARG A 98 6.94 1.99 10.04
CA ARG A 98 6.45 0.60 10.22
C ARG A 98 7.21 -0.39 9.34
N ALA A 99 7.50 -0.04 8.08
CA ALA A 99 8.24 -0.88 7.15
C ALA A 99 9.68 -1.15 7.62
N ARG A 100 10.36 -0.15 8.20
CA ARG A 100 11.69 -0.35 8.82
C ARG A 100 11.64 -1.37 9.95
N ALA A 101 10.67 -1.25 10.86
CA ALA A 101 10.51 -2.19 11.97
C ALA A 101 10.23 -3.62 11.47
N ARG A 102 9.46 -3.79 10.39
CA ARG A 102 9.24 -5.11 9.78
C ARG A 102 10.51 -5.67 9.14
N LEU A 103 11.31 -4.85 8.45
CA LEU A 103 12.60 -5.28 7.92
C LEU A 103 13.58 -5.72 9.01
N GLU A 104 13.65 -4.97 10.11
CA GLU A 104 14.44 -5.35 11.28
C GLU A 104 13.99 -6.69 11.87
N THR A 105 12.68 -6.90 11.94
CA THR A 105 12.10 -8.19 12.38
C THR A 105 12.47 -9.32 11.43
N LEU A 106 12.34 -9.13 10.11
CA LEU A 106 12.74 -10.14 9.13
C LEU A 106 14.25 -10.43 9.19
N ALA A 107 15.07 -9.42 9.47
CA ALA A 107 16.50 -9.59 9.62
C ALA A 107 16.88 -10.35 10.91
N SER A 108 16.24 -10.02 12.04
CA SER A 108 16.50 -10.72 13.31
C SER A 108 16.06 -12.18 13.27
N LEU A 109 15.02 -12.49 12.50
CA LEU A 109 14.58 -13.87 12.22
C LEU A 109 15.43 -14.59 11.16
N GLY A 110 16.39 -13.90 10.53
CA GLY A 110 17.25 -14.47 9.47
C GLY A 110 16.56 -14.65 8.12
N HIS A 111 15.36 -14.10 7.93
CA HIS A 111 14.59 -14.17 6.68
C HIS A 111 14.97 -13.11 5.66
N TYR A 112 15.66 -12.06 6.10
CA TYR A 112 16.16 -11.01 5.24
C TYR A 112 17.61 -10.67 5.62
N PRO A 113 18.61 -10.98 4.79
CA PRO A 113 19.95 -10.51 5.07
C PRO A 113 19.91 -8.98 5.00
N MET A 114 20.46 -8.29 6.01
CA MET A 114 20.84 -6.88 5.91
C MET A 114 21.92 -6.76 4.83
N ARG A 115 21.57 -6.96 3.56
CA ARG A 115 22.45 -6.74 2.43
C ARG A 115 22.63 -5.23 2.38
N SER A 116 23.83 -4.80 2.76
CA SER A 116 24.38 -3.51 2.40
C SER A 116 23.99 -3.26 0.94
N SER A 117 23.22 -2.20 0.70
CA SER A 117 22.74 -1.79 -0.62
C SER A 117 23.84 -2.03 -1.64
N ALA A 118 23.60 -2.93 -2.61
CA ALA A 118 24.60 -3.32 -3.59
C ALA A 118 25.21 -2.04 -4.19
N THR A 119 26.50 -1.82 -3.97
CA THR A 119 27.20 -0.65 -4.48
C THR A 119 27.11 -0.69 -6.00
N VAL A 120 26.31 0.20 -6.58
CA VAL A 120 26.25 0.38 -8.02
C VAL A 120 27.62 0.90 -8.45
N ARG A 121 28.45 0.03 -9.01
CA ARG A 121 29.70 0.43 -9.65
C ARG A 121 29.35 1.01 -11.02
N PRO A 122 29.66 2.29 -11.30
CA PRO A 122 29.43 2.86 -12.62
C PRO A 122 30.32 2.14 -13.64
N THR A 123 29.75 1.76 -14.78
CA THR A 123 30.52 1.28 -15.94
C THR A 123 31.26 2.47 -16.55
N GLN A 124 32.58 2.49 -16.41
CA GLN A 124 33.42 3.40 -17.19
C GLN A 124 33.61 2.78 -18.59
N PHE A 125 33.17 3.50 -19.61
CA PHE A 125 33.44 3.19 -21.02
C PHE A 125 34.75 3.85 -21.45
#